data_AF-A0A165QGD1-F1
#
_entry.id   AF-A0A165QGD1-F1
#
_cell.length_a   1.000
_cell.length_b   1.000
_cell.length_c   1.000
_cell.angle_alpha   90.00
_cell.angle_beta   90.00
_cell.angle_gamma   90.00
#
_symmetry.space_group_name_H-M   'P 1'
#
loop_
_entity.id
_entity.type
_entity.pdbx_description
1 polymer ?
#
loop_
_entity_poly.entity_id
_entity_poly.type
_entity_poly.pdbx_seq_one_letter_code
_entity_poly.pdbx_strand_id
1 'polypeptide(L)'
;MTTTTASIVTSEVPVVNGDILRATGTPSVTPPLSDRPASPRSRRPSIAEAVGIDLEAIGKAEARKIMSEEHRVLGFRPPHGSLAAEVQAAAAKHPEGSPGKPLPDPVTLKELARQDAQRILAERKINADVTSPGMKAIHANGNVKAVKPPATGGVNLTAISAAEARTLMSHEHKALGFRPPPGSLAAEAQAAASKHPEGAGVPTVDPELLKDIALKDAERIKADREVNMVGEVNVSTVGEVGAERIVNGTREALGHSPPPDSLAGEAQRAAEAYPQGGSFPALNGDALRLEELGRVDGAKLKARDAAEKLPLSGQADSVNGIFGDIAAVKLSDVHKSQPAGLLNPENFSVKHGIGSVLRAGGMRRMETGDSVEIIGDVIG
;
A
#
# COMPACT_ATOMS: atom_id res chain seq x y z
N MET A 1 -14.30 -57.91 38.45
CA MET A 1 -14.37 -57.21 37.15
C MET A 1 -15.65 -56.39 37.13
N THR A 2 -15.56 -55.10 37.45
CA THR A 2 -16.71 -54.20 37.55
C THR A 2 -16.71 -53.26 36.35
N THR A 3 -17.53 -53.58 35.36
CA THR A 3 -17.78 -52.77 34.16
C THR A 3 -18.65 -51.57 34.52
N THR A 4 -18.04 -50.39 34.48
CA THR A 4 -18.72 -49.09 34.67
C THR A 4 -19.13 -48.57 33.30
N THR A 5 -20.43 -48.49 33.04
CA THR A 5 -21.00 -47.93 31.81
C THR A 5 -21.25 -46.43 31.98
N ALA A 6 -20.59 -45.61 31.16
CA ALA A 6 -20.74 -44.16 31.15
C ALA A 6 -22.05 -43.75 30.48
N SER A 7 -22.85 -42.95 31.19
CA SER A 7 -24.10 -42.35 30.73
C SER A 7 -23.80 -41.03 30.00
N ILE A 8 -24.10 -40.97 28.71
CA ILE A 8 -23.97 -39.77 27.89
C ILE A 8 -25.29 -39.00 28.00
N VAL A 9 -25.26 -37.83 28.64
CA VAL A 9 -26.37 -36.90 28.72
C VAL A 9 -26.27 -35.92 27.55
N THR A 10 -27.15 -36.05 26.57
CA THR A 10 -27.32 -35.08 25.49
C THR A 10 -28.24 -33.96 25.95
N SER A 11 -27.69 -32.78 26.19
CA SER A 11 -28.47 -31.57 26.47
C SER A 11 -29.12 -31.05 25.18
N GLU A 12 -30.43 -31.18 25.11
CA GLU A 12 -31.27 -30.65 24.03
C GLU A 12 -31.32 -29.12 24.13
N VAL A 13 -30.96 -28.44 23.03
CA VAL A 13 -31.05 -26.98 22.91
C VAL A 13 -32.41 -26.63 22.29
N PRO A 14 -33.28 -25.86 22.97
CA PRO A 14 -34.57 -25.49 22.42
C PRO A 14 -34.39 -24.53 21.23
N VAL A 15 -34.89 -24.94 20.07
CA VAL A 15 -35.01 -24.10 18.88
C VAL A 15 -36.11 -23.07 19.15
N VAL A 16 -35.70 -21.85 19.48
CA VAL A 16 -36.61 -20.70 19.57
C VAL A 16 -36.99 -20.30 18.16
N ASN A 17 -38.19 -20.70 17.73
CA ASN A 17 -38.87 -20.16 16.55
C ASN A 17 -39.25 -18.69 16.84
N GLY A 18 -38.27 -17.80 16.70
CA GLY A 18 -38.46 -16.36 16.70
C GLY A 18 -38.90 -15.89 15.32
N ASP A 19 -40.21 -15.80 15.14
CA ASP A 19 -40.87 -15.17 14.00
C ASP A 19 -40.65 -13.64 14.10
N ILE A 20 -39.48 -13.18 13.66
CA ILE A 20 -39.17 -11.75 13.57
C ILE A 20 -39.73 -11.24 12.24
N LEU A 21 -40.89 -10.59 12.36
CA LEU A 21 -41.56 -9.77 11.35
C LEU A 21 -40.56 -8.97 10.50
N ARG A 22 -40.27 -9.52 9.31
CA ARG A 22 -39.46 -8.87 8.29
C ARG A 22 -40.35 -7.85 7.56
N ALA A 23 -40.47 -6.65 8.13
CA ALA A 23 -41.01 -5.50 7.44
C ALA A 23 -39.99 -5.01 6.39
N THR A 24 -39.97 -5.65 5.21
CA THR A 24 -39.27 -5.14 4.02
C THR A 24 -40.27 -4.51 3.08
N GLY A 25 -40.76 -3.32 3.44
CA GLY A 25 -41.23 -2.34 2.48
C GLY A 25 -40.03 -1.65 1.84
N THR A 26 -39.30 -2.35 0.98
CA THR A 26 -38.30 -1.72 0.12
C THR A 26 -39.05 -0.97 -0.98
N PRO A 27 -38.90 0.36 -1.12
CA PRO A 27 -39.46 1.05 -2.27
C PRO A 27 -38.83 0.45 -3.52
N SER A 28 -39.68 0.08 -4.47
CA SER A 28 -39.30 -0.33 -5.83
C SER A 28 -38.58 0.83 -6.50
N VAL A 29 -37.26 0.91 -6.29
CA VAL A 29 -36.37 1.77 -7.07
C VAL A 29 -36.25 1.11 -8.44
N THR A 30 -37.00 1.64 -9.40
CA THR A 30 -36.80 1.38 -10.82
C THR A 30 -35.32 1.61 -11.14
N PRO A 31 -34.59 0.63 -11.66
CA PRO A 31 -33.21 0.85 -12.05
C PRO A 31 -33.20 1.96 -13.12
N PRO A 32 -32.34 2.99 -13.00
CA PRO A 32 -32.23 3.99 -14.04
C PRO A 32 -31.84 3.27 -15.33
N LEU A 33 -32.66 3.42 -16.38
CA LEU A 33 -32.32 3.03 -17.73
C LEU A 33 -30.97 3.66 -18.05
N SER A 34 -29.94 2.82 -17.98
CA SER A 34 -28.58 3.19 -18.32
C SER A 34 -28.47 3.06 -19.83
N ASP A 35 -29.16 3.94 -20.56
CA ASP A 35 -28.97 4.18 -21.99
C ASP A 35 -27.67 4.97 -22.19
N ARG A 36 -26.60 4.47 -21.59
CA ARG A 36 -25.25 4.95 -21.87
C ARG A 36 -24.82 4.16 -23.10
N PRO A 37 -24.72 4.77 -24.29
CA PRO A 37 -24.21 4.08 -25.46
C PRO A 37 -22.83 3.54 -25.06
N ALA A 38 -22.70 2.22 -25.02
CA ALA A 38 -21.44 1.57 -24.77
C ALA A 38 -20.47 2.13 -25.80
N SER A 39 -19.54 2.99 -25.36
CA SER A 39 -18.42 3.38 -26.22
C SER A 39 -17.88 2.10 -26.82
N PRO A 40 -17.68 2.03 -28.15
CA PRO A 40 -17.09 0.87 -28.79
C PRO A 40 -15.64 0.79 -28.32
N ARG A 41 -15.44 0.23 -27.12
CA ARG A 41 -14.17 -0.33 -26.72
C ARG A 41 -13.89 -1.31 -27.82
N SER A 42 -12.87 -1.02 -28.63
CA SER A 42 -12.35 -1.89 -29.67
C SER A 42 -12.27 -3.28 -29.07
N ARG A 43 -13.29 -4.10 -29.32
CA ARG A 43 -13.40 -5.44 -28.77
C ARG A 43 -12.31 -6.18 -29.51
N ARG A 44 -11.26 -6.56 -28.79
CA ARG A 44 -10.30 -7.49 -29.35
C ARG A 44 -11.11 -8.71 -29.82
N PRO A 45 -10.90 -9.17 -31.06
CA PRO A 45 -11.62 -10.33 -31.56
C PRO A 45 -11.40 -11.48 -30.58
N SER A 46 -12.49 -12.15 -30.21
CA SER A 46 -12.39 -13.30 -29.31
C SER A 46 -11.63 -14.44 -30.01
N ILE A 47 -10.93 -15.29 -29.26
CA ILE A 47 -10.28 -16.48 -29.84
C ILE A 47 -11.31 -17.41 -30.46
N ALA A 48 -12.51 -17.52 -29.88
CA ALA A 48 -13.59 -18.31 -30.43
C ALA A 48 -13.98 -17.83 -31.84
N GLU A 49 -14.09 -16.52 -32.02
CA GLU A 49 -14.37 -15.90 -33.32
C GLU A 49 -13.21 -16.10 -34.31
N ALA A 50 -11.96 -15.98 -33.86
CA ALA A 50 -10.79 -16.21 -34.72
C ALA A 50 -10.71 -17.64 -35.26
N VAL A 51 -11.22 -18.63 -34.50
CA VAL A 51 -11.20 -20.05 -34.87
C VAL A 51 -12.54 -20.49 -35.50
N GLY A 52 -13.53 -19.60 -35.55
CA GLY A 52 -14.85 -19.88 -36.13
C GLY A 52 -15.69 -20.84 -35.29
N ILE A 53 -15.49 -20.88 -33.97
CA ILE A 53 -16.32 -21.68 -33.07
C ILE A 53 -17.56 -20.90 -32.68
N ASP A 54 -18.72 -21.53 -32.91
CA ASP A 54 -20.01 -20.98 -32.50
C ASP A 54 -20.22 -21.19 -30.99
N LEU A 55 -20.07 -20.10 -30.23
CA LEU A 55 -20.22 -20.10 -28.78
C LEU A 55 -21.63 -20.51 -28.31
N GLU A 56 -22.65 -20.33 -29.14
CA GLU A 56 -24.03 -20.68 -28.80
C GLU A 56 -24.30 -22.19 -28.87
N ALA A 57 -23.46 -22.93 -29.60
CA ALA A 57 -23.54 -24.39 -29.65
C ALA A 57 -23.04 -25.05 -28.35
N ILE A 58 -22.37 -24.29 -27.48
CA ILE A 58 -21.70 -24.81 -26.28
C ILE A 58 -22.64 -24.77 -25.08
N GLY A 59 -22.89 -25.94 -24.48
CA GLY A 59 -23.70 -26.08 -23.28
C GLY A 59 -22.94 -25.77 -21.98
N LYS A 60 -23.68 -25.78 -20.87
CA LYS A 60 -23.16 -25.50 -19.52
C LYS A 60 -22.10 -26.52 -19.06
N ALA A 61 -22.18 -27.77 -19.54
CA ALA A 61 -21.24 -28.83 -19.19
C ALA A 61 -19.86 -28.57 -19.82
N GLU A 62 -19.84 -28.20 -21.10
CA GLU A 62 -18.65 -27.86 -21.87
C GLU A 62 -18.03 -26.56 -21.35
N ALA A 63 -18.86 -25.55 -21.06
CA ALA A 63 -18.41 -24.29 -20.45
C ALA A 63 -17.64 -24.51 -19.14
N ARG A 64 -18.10 -25.46 -18.30
CA ARG A 64 -17.41 -25.84 -17.06
C ARG A 64 -16.07 -26.53 -17.33
N LYS A 65 -15.99 -27.39 -18.36
CA LYS A 65 -14.74 -28.05 -18.76
C LYS A 65 -13.71 -27.03 -19.24
N ILE A 66 -14.12 -26.07 -20.06
CA ILE A 66 -13.25 -24.98 -20.57
C ILE A 66 -12.76 -24.13 -19.40
N MET A 67 -13.65 -23.70 -18.50
CA MET A 67 -13.25 -22.94 -17.31
C MET A 67 -12.25 -23.70 -16.43
N SER A 68 -12.49 -24.99 -16.22
CA SER A 68 -11.59 -25.83 -15.42
C SER A 68 -10.22 -25.99 -16.07
N GLU A 69 -10.15 -26.12 -17.39
CA GLU A 69 -8.89 -26.27 -18.13
C GLU A 69 -8.11 -24.95 -18.13
N GLU A 70 -8.75 -23.81 -18.42
CA GLU A 70 -8.10 -22.49 -18.31
C GLU A 70 -7.60 -22.22 -16.90
N HIS A 71 -8.43 -22.48 -15.87
CA HIS A 71 -8.02 -22.31 -14.48
C HIS A 71 -6.80 -23.17 -14.13
N ARG A 72 -6.77 -24.42 -14.62
CA ARG A 72 -5.64 -25.33 -14.40
C ARG A 72 -4.35 -24.80 -14.99
N VAL A 73 -4.39 -24.18 -16.17
CA VAL A 73 -3.20 -23.61 -16.83
C VAL A 73 -2.79 -22.28 -16.21
N LEU A 74 -3.76 -21.41 -15.88
CA LEU A 74 -3.50 -20.10 -15.28
C LEU A 74 -3.06 -20.19 -13.82
N GLY A 75 -3.56 -21.18 -13.07
CA GLY A 75 -3.40 -21.29 -11.61
C GLY A 75 -4.28 -20.32 -10.81
N PHE A 76 -5.13 -19.54 -11.48
CA PHE A 76 -6.12 -18.64 -10.88
C PHE A 76 -7.37 -18.56 -11.76
N ARG A 77 -8.48 -18.09 -11.19
CA ARG A 77 -9.76 -18.01 -11.91
C ARG A 77 -9.63 -17.18 -13.20
N PRO A 78 -10.11 -17.69 -14.36
CA PRO A 78 -10.01 -16.97 -15.62
C PRO A 78 -10.59 -15.54 -15.55
N PRO A 79 -9.91 -14.53 -16.10
CA PRO A 79 -10.38 -13.15 -16.08
C PRO A 79 -11.59 -12.94 -17.00
N HIS A 80 -12.30 -11.82 -16.85
CA HIS A 80 -13.33 -11.42 -17.79
C HIS A 80 -12.74 -11.15 -19.18
N GLY A 81 -13.43 -11.57 -20.24
CA GLY A 81 -12.92 -11.50 -21.63
C GLY A 81 -11.95 -12.62 -22.02
N SER A 82 -11.80 -13.64 -21.16
CA SER A 82 -11.26 -14.95 -21.55
C SER A 82 -12.30 -15.76 -22.30
N LEU A 83 -11.85 -16.77 -23.05
CA LEU A 83 -12.71 -17.74 -23.73
C LEU A 83 -13.66 -18.42 -22.72
N ALA A 84 -13.18 -18.85 -21.55
CA ALA A 84 -14.03 -19.43 -20.52
C ALA A 84 -15.15 -18.48 -20.06
N ALA A 85 -14.84 -17.19 -19.85
CA ALA A 85 -15.84 -16.22 -19.42
C ALA A 85 -16.90 -15.97 -20.50
N GLU A 86 -16.50 -15.93 -21.77
CA GLU A 86 -17.42 -15.75 -22.91
C GLU A 86 -18.31 -16.97 -23.12
N VAL A 87 -17.73 -18.18 -23.08
CA VAL A 87 -18.48 -19.43 -23.19
C VAL A 87 -19.46 -19.57 -22.04
N GLN A 88 -19.10 -19.20 -20.82
CA GLN A 88 -20.04 -19.18 -19.69
C GLN A 88 -21.19 -18.19 -19.90
N ALA A 89 -20.92 -17.02 -20.47
CA ALA A 89 -21.95 -16.04 -20.77
C ALA A 89 -22.90 -16.54 -21.87
N ALA A 90 -22.39 -17.26 -22.88
CA ALA A 90 -23.20 -17.88 -23.93
C ALA A 90 -24.03 -19.06 -23.38
N ALA A 91 -23.40 -19.98 -22.63
CA ALA A 91 -24.05 -21.12 -22.02
C ALA A 91 -25.09 -20.72 -20.96
N ALA A 92 -24.96 -19.55 -20.32
CA ALA A 92 -26.00 -19.02 -19.44
C ALA A 92 -27.30 -18.70 -20.18
N LYS A 93 -27.24 -18.37 -21.48
CA LYS A 93 -28.41 -18.15 -22.35
C LYS A 93 -28.95 -19.47 -22.91
N HIS A 94 -28.06 -20.41 -23.20
CA HIS A 94 -28.38 -21.72 -23.78
C HIS A 94 -27.76 -22.84 -22.93
N PRO A 95 -28.37 -23.23 -21.79
CA PRO A 95 -27.75 -24.17 -20.84
C PRO A 95 -27.46 -25.55 -21.45
N GLU A 96 -28.27 -25.99 -22.43
CA GLU A 96 -28.11 -27.26 -23.16
C GLU A 96 -27.40 -27.09 -24.52
N GLY A 97 -26.96 -25.87 -24.86
CA GLY A 97 -26.53 -25.51 -26.22
C GLY A 97 -27.73 -25.22 -27.15
N SER A 98 -27.49 -24.42 -28.18
CA SER A 98 -28.54 -24.05 -29.15
C SER A 98 -28.90 -25.24 -30.04
N PRO A 99 -30.20 -25.62 -30.13
CA PRO A 99 -30.63 -26.75 -30.94
C PRO A 99 -30.35 -26.48 -32.43
N GLY A 100 -29.77 -27.48 -33.11
CA GLY A 100 -29.49 -27.41 -34.55
C GLY A 100 -28.10 -26.89 -34.93
N LYS A 101 -27.27 -26.48 -33.96
CA LYS A 101 -25.85 -26.17 -34.19
C LYS A 101 -24.99 -27.40 -33.92
N PRO A 102 -23.98 -27.69 -34.76
CA PRO A 102 -23.08 -28.83 -34.54
C PRO A 102 -22.26 -28.60 -33.27
N LEU A 103 -22.24 -29.59 -32.39
CA LEU A 103 -21.48 -29.52 -31.15
C LEU A 103 -19.97 -29.49 -31.48
N PRO A 104 -19.20 -28.50 -30.99
CA PRO A 104 -17.77 -28.46 -31.23
C PRO A 104 -17.07 -29.67 -30.59
N ASP A 105 -16.00 -30.14 -31.23
CA ASP A 105 -15.21 -31.27 -30.70
C ASP A 105 -14.64 -30.90 -29.31
N PRO A 106 -14.90 -31.70 -28.25
CA PRO A 106 -14.38 -31.41 -26.91
C PRO A 106 -12.85 -31.35 -26.84
N VAL A 107 -12.13 -32.00 -27.75
CA VAL A 107 -10.66 -31.96 -27.80
C VAL A 107 -10.19 -30.59 -28.27
N THR A 108 -10.82 -30.04 -29.32
CA THR A 108 -10.46 -28.71 -29.86
C THR A 108 -10.79 -27.62 -28.85
N LEU A 109 -11.92 -27.72 -28.14
CA LEU A 109 -12.29 -26.77 -27.07
C LEU A 109 -11.26 -26.73 -25.93
N LYS A 110 -10.74 -27.89 -25.52
CA LYS A 110 -9.69 -27.95 -24.48
C LYS A 110 -8.38 -27.32 -24.96
N GLU A 111 -8.00 -27.55 -26.21
CA GLU A 111 -6.78 -26.97 -26.75
C GLU A 111 -6.88 -25.44 -26.85
N LEU A 112 -8.04 -24.92 -27.27
CA LEU A 112 -8.28 -23.47 -27.29
C LEU A 112 -8.27 -22.83 -25.91
N ALA A 113 -8.81 -23.52 -24.90
CA ALA A 113 -8.72 -23.10 -23.50
C ALA A 113 -7.25 -22.93 -23.07
N ARG A 114 -6.38 -23.86 -23.45
CA ARG A 114 -4.93 -23.75 -23.16
C ARG A 114 -4.27 -22.60 -23.91
N GLN A 115 -4.60 -22.42 -25.18
CA GLN A 115 -4.07 -21.33 -26.00
C GLN A 115 -4.49 -19.96 -25.47
N ASP A 116 -5.75 -19.78 -25.07
CA ASP A 116 -6.20 -18.53 -24.46
C ASP A 116 -5.52 -18.27 -23.11
N ALA A 117 -5.38 -19.31 -22.27
CA ALA A 117 -4.64 -19.18 -21.02
C ALA A 117 -3.18 -18.74 -21.26
N GLN A 118 -2.49 -19.33 -22.24
CA GLN A 118 -1.14 -18.91 -22.62
C GLN A 118 -1.10 -17.47 -23.15
N ARG A 119 -2.07 -17.08 -23.99
CA ARG A 119 -2.23 -15.69 -24.44
C ARG A 119 -2.37 -14.74 -23.26
N ILE A 120 -3.22 -15.05 -22.30
CA ILE A 120 -3.43 -14.22 -21.10
C ILE A 120 -2.14 -14.09 -20.27
N LEU A 121 -1.37 -15.18 -20.12
CA LEU A 121 -0.08 -15.12 -19.44
C LEU A 121 0.92 -14.23 -20.20
N ALA A 122 0.96 -14.34 -21.53
CA ALA A 122 1.81 -13.49 -22.38
C ALA A 122 1.37 -12.02 -22.31
N GLU A 123 0.07 -11.73 -22.39
CA GLU A 123 -0.48 -10.38 -22.25
C GLU A 123 -0.21 -9.81 -20.86
N ARG A 124 -0.29 -10.60 -19.80
CA ARG A 124 0.08 -10.16 -18.44
C ARG A 124 1.56 -9.88 -18.32
N LYS A 125 2.42 -10.66 -18.97
CA LYS A 125 3.86 -10.40 -19.00
C LYS A 125 4.15 -9.09 -19.77
N ILE A 126 3.53 -8.91 -20.94
CA ILE A 126 3.67 -7.68 -21.74
C ILE A 126 3.09 -6.48 -21.01
N ASN A 127 1.93 -6.58 -20.36
CA ASN A 127 1.38 -5.48 -19.58
C ASN A 127 2.23 -5.21 -18.33
N ALA A 128 2.80 -6.24 -17.70
CA ALA A 128 3.77 -6.04 -16.62
C ALA A 128 5.01 -5.26 -17.09
N ASP A 129 5.37 -5.34 -18.38
CA ASP A 129 6.47 -4.60 -18.99
C ASP A 129 6.05 -3.22 -19.56
N VAL A 130 4.88 -3.11 -20.21
CA VAL A 130 4.42 -1.91 -20.95
C VAL A 130 3.71 -0.90 -20.06
N THR A 131 2.97 -1.35 -19.04
CA THR A 131 2.53 -0.42 -17.99
C THR A 131 3.72 0.02 -17.13
N SER A 132 4.96 -0.32 -17.50
CA SER A 132 6.15 -0.11 -16.69
C SER A 132 7.52 -0.08 -17.41
N PRO A 133 7.81 0.98 -18.18
CA PRO A 133 9.10 1.64 -18.06
C PRO A 133 9.25 2.38 -16.71
N GLY A 134 8.20 2.42 -15.86
CA GLY A 134 8.20 3.11 -14.57
C GLY A 134 7.41 2.47 -13.40
N MET A 135 6.84 1.27 -13.51
CA MET A 135 6.09 0.62 -12.40
C MET A 135 6.33 -0.90 -12.31
N LYS A 136 7.60 -1.34 -12.37
CA LYS A 136 7.93 -2.73 -12.02
C LYS A 136 7.27 -3.07 -10.67
N ALA A 137 6.39 -4.06 -10.70
CA ALA A 137 5.92 -4.86 -9.57
C ALA A 137 5.92 -4.13 -8.22
N ILE A 138 4.78 -3.55 -7.84
CA ILE A 138 4.44 -3.16 -6.46
C ILE A 138 4.12 -4.43 -5.63
N HIS A 139 5.00 -5.42 -5.73
CA HIS A 139 5.31 -6.35 -4.66
C HIS A 139 6.84 -6.33 -4.54
N ALA A 140 7.31 -5.72 -3.46
CA ALA A 140 8.66 -5.78 -2.89
C ALA A 140 9.73 -4.72 -3.24
N ASN A 141 9.55 -3.74 -4.13
CA ASN A 141 10.57 -2.68 -4.31
C ASN A 141 9.99 -1.28 -4.60
N GLY A 142 9.07 -0.81 -3.74
CA GLY A 142 8.83 0.62 -3.64
C GLY A 142 10.08 1.29 -3.05
N ASN A 143 10.85 2.00 -3.88
CA ASN A 143 11.88 2.94 -3.44
C ASN A 143 11.25 4.27 -2.97
N VAL A 144 10.15 4.20 -2.21
CA VAL A 144 10.18 4.94 -0.93
C VAL A 144 11.41 4.37 -0.25
N LYS A 145 12.27 5.15 0.42
CA LYS A 145 13.25 4.51 1.32
C LYS A 145 12.43 3.57 2.20
N ALA A 146 12.41 2.28 1.88
CA ALA A 146 11.77 1.26 2.67
C ALA A 146 12.60 1.39 3.92
N VAL A 147 12.02 2.07 4.92
CA VAL A 147 12.61 2.18 6.23
C VAL A 147 12.86 0.74 6.57
N LYS A 148 14.14 0.36 6.45
CA LYS A 148 14.58 -1.03 6.47
C LYS A 148 13.82 -1.65 7.64
N PRO A 149 13.03 -2.72 7.42
CA PRO A 149 12.19 -3.26 8.48
C PRO A 149 13.09 -3.37 9.71
N PRO A 150 12.64 -2.78 10.84
CA PRO A 150 13.51 -2.56 11.98
C PRO A 150 14.20 -3.87 12.32
N ALA A 151 15.48 -3.81 12.68
CA ALA A 151 16.22 -5.00 13.07
C ALA A 151 15.37 -5.76 14.09
N THR A 152 14.91 -6.95 13.72
CA THR A 152 13.84 -7.72 14.38
C THR A 152 14.28 -8.29 15.73
N GLY A 153 15.24 -7.65 16.41
CA GLY A 153 15.90 -8.17 17.60
C GLY A 153 16.61 -9.52 17.35
N GLY A 154 16.90 -9.86 16.09
CA GLY A 154 17.41 -11.17 15.71
C GLY A 154 16.35 -12.25 15.50
N VAL A 155 15.05 -11.92 15.60
CA VAL A 155 13.97 -12.87 15.30
C VAL A 155 13.86 -13.07 13.78
N ASN A 156 13.96 -14.31 13.34
CA ASN A 156 13.84 -14.67 11.94
C ASN A 156 12.36 -14.83 11.55
N LEU A 157 11.76 -13.74 11.04
CA LEU A 157 10.35 -13.71 10.65
C LEU A 157 9.98 -14.76 9.60
N THR A 158 10.93 -15.23 8.78
CA THR A 158 10.66 -16.24 7.75
C THR A 158 10.35 -17.63 8.33
N ALA A 159 10.75 -17.87 9.58
CA ALA A 159 10.62 -19.17 10.24
C ALA A 159 9.52 -19.21 11.31
N ILE A 160 8.80 -18.11 11.52
CA ILE A 160 7.80 -17.98 12.57
C ILE A 160 6.59 -18.87 12.29
N SER A 161 6.07 -19.52 13.34
CA SER A 161 4.86 -20.33 13.26
C SER A 161 3.58 -19.48 13.19
N ALA A 162 2.47 -20.10 12.79
CA ALA A 162 1.17 -19.43 12.76
C ALA A 162 0.68 -18.98 14.14
N ALA A 163 1.06 -19.70 15.21
CA ALA A 163 0.71 -19.33 16.58
C ALA A 163 1.45 -18.05 17.00
N GLU A 164 2.77 -18.01 16.79
CA GLU A 164 3.61 -16.86 17.13
C GLU A 164 3.24 -15.61 16.32
N ALA A 165 2.96 -15.75 15.02
CA ALA A 165 2.49 -14.66 14.18
C ALA A 165 1.15 -14.06 14.66
N ARG A 166 0.25 -14.89 15.19
CA ARG A 166 -1.01 -14.42 15.80
C ARG A 166 -0.76 -13.68 17.11
N THR A 167 0.14 -14.19 17.95
CA THR A 167 0.53 -13.53 19.21
C THR A 167 1.15 -12.16 18.92
N LEU A 168 2.05 -12.07 17.94
CA LEU A 168 2.68 -10.83 17.52
C LEU A 168 1.64 -9.82 17.01
N MET A 169 0.73 -10.25 16.12
CA MET A 169 -0.37 -9.41 15.65
C MET A 169 -1.25 -8.92 16.80
N SER A 170 -1.56 -9.78 17.78
CA SER A 170 -2.38 -9.42 18.93
C SER A 170 -1.72 -8.36 19.80
N HIS A 171 -0.41 -8.47 20.06
CA HIS A 171 0.33 -7.48 20.84
C HIS A 171 0.43 -6.15 20.10
N GLU A 172 0.76 -6.17 18.81
CA GLU A 172 0.87 -4.95 18.00
C GLU A 172 -0.49 -4.26 17.87
N HIS A 173 -1.57 -5.01 17.61
CA HIS A 173 -2.95 -4.51 17.60
C HIS A 173 -3.33 -3.82 18.92
N LYS A 174 -3.00 -4.45 20.06
CA LYS A 174 -3.30 -3.90 21.39
C LYS A 174 -2.51 -2.62 21.66
N ALA A 175 -1.27 -2.54 21.18
CA ALA A 175 -0.41 -1.38 21.33
C ALA A 175 -0.84 -0.21 20.42
N LEU A 176 -1.22 -0.50 19.18
CA LEU A 176 -1.69 0.48 18.20
C LEU A 176 -3.13 0.96 18.49
N GLY A 177 -3.99 0.08 19.02
CA GLY A 177 -5.43 0.32 19.16
C GLY A 177 -6.23 0.12 17.87
N PHE A 178 -5.59 -0.33 16.80
CA PHE A 178 -6.19 -0.64 15.50
C PHE A 178 -5.40 -1.76 14.82
N ARG A 179 -5.98 -2.37 13.78
CA ARG A 179 -5.35 -3.49 13.04
C ARG A 179 -3.98 -3.07 12.48
N PRO A 180 -2.91 -3.85 12.73
CA PRO A 180 -1.59 -3.56 12.17
C PRO A 180 -1.67 -3.27 10.67
N PRO A 181 -1.06 -2.18 10.19
CA PRO A 181 -1.07 -1.83 8.78
C PRO A 181 -0.30 -2.87 7.95
N PRO A 182 -0.54 -2.96 6.64
CA PRO A 182 0.30 -3.77 5.76
C PRO A 182 1.75 -3.28 5.80
N GLY A 183 2.72 -4.21 5.82
CA GLY A 183 4.14 -3.90 5.98
C GLY A 183 4.59 -3.66 7.44
N SER A 184 3.69 -3.82 8.41
CA SER A 184 4.07 -4.02 9.81
C SER A 184 4.76 -5.36 10.01
N LEU A 185 5.50 -5.48 11.11
CA LEU A 185 6.16 -6.72 11.51
C LEU A 185 5.14 -7.85 11.71
N ALA A 186 3.97 -7.57 12.28
CA ALA A 186 2.87 -8.53 12.35
C ALA A 186 2.38 -8.99 10.97
N ALA A 187 2.18 -8.07 10.03
CA ALA A 187 1.72 -8.41 8.69
C ALA A 187 2.74 -9.30 7.95
N GLU A 188 4.03 -9.00 8.08
CA GLU A 188 5.11 -9.81 7.52
C GLU A 188 5.19 -11.20 8.15
N ALA A 189 5.10 -11.28 9.48
CA ALA A 189 5.07 -12.54 10.21
C ALA A 189 3.90 -13.43 9.78
N GLN A 190 2.71 -12.86 9.58
CA GLN A 190 1.55 -13.60 9.06
C GLN A 190 1.75 -14.09 7.62
N ALA A 191 2.36 -13.26 6.76
CA ALA A 191 2.67 -13.66 5.39
C ALA A 191 3.68 -14.81 5.35
N ALA A 192 4.67 -14.81 6.25
CA ALA A 192 5.64 -15.91 6.39
C ALA A 192 4.99 -17.18 6.96
N ALA A 193 4.24 -17.07 8.05
CA ALA A 193 3.54 -18.20 8.67
C ALA A 193 2.50 -18.85 7.74
N SER A 194 1.92 -18.09 6.82
CA SER A 194 1.01 -18.64 5.78
C SER A 194 1.72 -19.61 4.83
N LYS A 195 3.05 -19.50 4.68
CA LYS A 195 3.88 -20.43 3.91
C LYS A 195 4.36 -21.62 4.76
N HIS A 196 4.55 -21.40 6.06
CA HIS A 196 5.07 -22.38 7.02
C HIS A 196 4.23 -22.38 8.31
N PRO A 197 3.05 -23.00 8.33
CA PRO A 197 2.13 -22.89 9.47
C PRO A 197 2.70 -23.44 10.78
N GLU A 198 3.50 -24.51 10.69
CA GLU A 198 4.18 -25.16 11.84
C GLU A 198 5.52 -24.50 12.20
N GLY A 199 5.91 -23.43 11.50
CA GLY A 199 7.27 -22.87 11.57
C GLY A 199 8.29 -23.70 10.79
N ALA A 200 9.45 -23.11 10.49
CA ALA A 200 10.49 -23.77 9.67
C ALA A 200 11.40 -24.72 10.48
N GLY A 201 10.84 -25.40 11.50
CA GLY A 201 11.61 -26.24 12.45
C GLY A 201 12.53 -25.45 13.39
N VAL A 202 12.35 -24.13 13.47
CA VAL A 202 13.07 -23.26 14.41
C VAL A 202 12.42 -23.38 15.80
N PRO A 203 13.21 -23.38 16.89
CA PRO A 203 12.67 -23.37 18.25
C PRO A 203 11.67 -22.24 18.44
N THR A 204 10.63 -22.50 19.23
CA THR A 204 9.61 -21.50 19.58
C THR A 204 10.28 -20.28 20.19
N VAL A 205 9.96 -19.09 19.67
CA VAL A 205 10.46 -17.81 20.14
C VAL A 205 9.83 -17.50 21.50
N ASP A 206 10.62 -16.93 22.41
CA ASP A 206 10.15 -16.50 23.72
C ASP A 206 8.97 -15.50 23.58
N PRO A 207 7.80 -15.76 24.19
CA PRO A 207 6.65 -14.87 24.09
C PRO A 207 6.91 -13.45 24.61
N GLU A 208 7.76 -13.26 25.63
CA GLU A 208 8.08 -11.91 26.11
C GLU A 208 8.91 -11.13 25.07
N LEU A 209 9.83 -11.82 24.37
CA LEU A 209 10.58 -11.20 23.27
C LEU A 209 9.65 -10.78 22.12
N LEU A 210 8.67 -11.61 21.75
CA LEU A 210 7.69 -11.27 20.71
C LEU A 210 6.86 -10.04 21.07
N LYS A 211 6.47 -9.92 22.35
CA LYS A 211 5.74 -8.78 22.88
C LYS A 211 6.58 -7.50 22.84
N ASP A 212 7.84 -7.55 23.25
CA ASP A 212 8.75 -6.40 23.19
C ASP A 212 8.98 -5.91 21.75
N ILE A 213 9.13 -6.84 20.80
CA ILE A 213 9.28 -6.51 19.38
C ILE A 213 7.99 -5.87 18.83
N ALA A 214 6.83 -6.41 19.18
CA ALA A 214 5.54 -5.86 18.77
C ALA A 214 5.31 -4.44 19.33
N LEU A 215 5.70 -4.19 20.59
CA LEU A 215 5.61 -2.85 21.18
C LEU A 215 6.50 -1.84 20.46
N LYS A 216 7.75 -2.21 20.14
CA LYS A 216 8.68 -1.34 19.42
C LYS A 216 8.20 -1.03 18.00
N ASP A 217 7.67 -2.01 17.26
CA ASP A 217 7.13 -1.75 15.92
C ASP A 217 5.86 -0.89 15.99
N ALA A 218 4.99 -1.11 16.98
CA ALA A 218 3.83 -0.26 17.20
C ALA A 218 4.21 1.20 17.53
N GLU A 219 5.23 1.42 18.37
CA GLU A 219 5.76 2.75 18.66
C GLU A 219 6.32 3.43 17.40
N ARG A 220 7.07 2.68 16.58
CA ARG A 220 7.56 3.18 15.29
C ARG A 220 6.40 3.58 14.38
N ILE A 221 5.39 2.73 14.23
CA ILE A 221 4.23 3.00 13.37
C ILE A 221 3.45 4.21 13.89
N LYS A 222 3.34 4.39 15.22
CA LYS A 222 2.76 5.60 15.81
C LYS A 222 3.58 6.83 15.45
N ALA A 223 4.90 6.78 15.62
CA ALA A 223 5.79 7.89 15.26
C ALA A 223 5.71 8.21 13.76
N ASP A 224 5.75 7.21 12.88
CA ASP A 224 5.60 7.38 11.43
C ASP A 224 4.23 8.00 11.07
N ARG A 225 3.18 7.65 11.81
CA ARG A 225 1.84 8.21 11.63
C ARG A 225 1.75 9.65 12.14
N GLU A 226 2.38 9.96 13.28
CA GLU A 226 2.42 11.30 13.87
C GLU A 226 3.26 12.26 13.03
N VAL A 227 4.38 11.82 12.47
CA VAL A 227 5.22 12.62 11.56
C VAL A 227 4.46 12.98 10.28
N ASN A 228 3.56 12.11 9.83
CA ASN A 228 2.68 12.37 8.67
C ASN A 228 1.36 13.06 9.05
N MET A 229 1.20 13.51 10.30
CA MET A 229 0.05 14.30 10.73
C MET A 229 0.44 15.77 10.89
N VAL A 230 -0.02 16.61 9.96
CA VAL A 230 0.09 18.07 10.09
C VAL A 230 -1.20 18.57 10.75
N GLY A 231 -1.14 18.80 12.06
CA GLY A 231 -2.31 19.11 12.87
C GLY A 231 -3.21 17.88 13.05
N GLU A 232 -4.46 17.96 12.59
CA GLU A 232 -5.43 16.85 12.67
C GLU A 232 -5.46 15.98 11.40
N VAL A 233 -4.74 16.40 10.34
CA VAL A 233 -4.84 15.80 9.00
C VAL A 233 -3.66 14.90 8.75
N ASN A 234 -3.94 13.64 8.40
CA ASN A 234 -2.92 12.74 7.90
C ASN A 234 -2.65 13.05 6.41
N VAL A 235 -1.61 13.84 6.13
CA VAL A 235 -1.27 14.28 4.77
C VAL A 235 -1.00 13.12 3.82
N SER A 236 -0.53 11.97 4.33
CA SER A 236 -0.31 10.77 3.50
C SER A 236 -1.61 10.13 2.97
N THR A 237 -2.76 10.42 3.58
CA THR A 237 -4.07 9.92 3.12
C THR A 237 -4.74 10.85 2.11
N VAL A 238 -4.19 12.06 1.93
CA VAL A 238 -4.72 13.07 1.04
C VAL A 238 -4.25 12.76 -0.38
N GLY A 239 -5.16 12.32 -1.24
CA GLY A 239 -4.87 12.18 -2.67
C GLY A 239 -4.78 13.52 -3.39
N GLU A 240 -4.49 13.50 -4.69
CA GLU A 240 -4.32 14.70 -5.52
C GLU A 240 -5.50 15.68 -5.40
N VAL A 241 -6.73 15.18 -5.47
CA VAL A 241 -7.95 15.98 -5.33
C VAL A 241 -8.05 16.63 -3.96
N GLY A 242 -7.70 15.92 -2.90
CA GLY A 242 -7.73 16.46 -1.53
C GLY A 242 -6.65 17.52 -1.32
N ALA A 243 -5.46 17.31 -1.88
CA ALA A 243 -4.34 18.24 -1.76
C ALA A 243 -4.66 19.54 -2.51
N GLU A 244 -5.25 19.44 -3.70
CA GLU A 244 -5.71 20.60 -4.46
C GLU A 244 -6.74 21.43 -3.67
N ARG A 245 -7.66 20.79 -2.94
CA ARG A 245 -8.62 21.48 -2.08
C ARG A 245 -7.96 22.24 -0.93
N ILE A 246 -7.00 21.62 -0.25
CA ILE A 246 -6.23 22.28 0.82
C ILE A 246 -5.45 23.46 0.24
N VAL A 247 -4.79 23.29 -0.90
CA VAL A 247 -4.04 24.35 -1.61
C VAL A 247 -4.95 25.51 -1.98
N ASN A 248 -6.14 25.22 -2.54
CA ASN A 248 -7.11 26.26 -2.92
C ASN A 248 -7.64 27.02 -1.70
N GLY A 249 -8.04 26.34 -0.63
CA GLY A 249 -8.48 26.99 0.62
C GLY A 249 -7.39 27.85 1.25
N THR A 250 -6.14 27.35 1.26
CA THR A 250 -4.99 28.10 1.79
C THR A 250 -4.69 29.33 0.94
N ARG A 251 -4.68 29.19 -0.39
CA ARG A 251 -4.47 30.29 -1.34
C ARG A 251 -5.56 31.36 -1.23
N GLU A 252 -6.82 30.96 -1.04
CA GLU A 252 -7.94 31.88 -0.84
C GLU A 252 -7.74 32.75 0.40
N ALA A 253 -7.36 32.14 1.53
CA ALA A 253 -7.13 32.86 2.79
C ALA A 253 -5.89 33.77 2.72
N LEU A 254 -4.80 33.27 2.16
CA LEU A 254 -3.50 33.93 2.12
C LEU A 254 -3.44 35.04 1.05
N GLY A 255 -4.12 34.84 -0.08
CA GLY A 255 -4.11 35.75 -1.23
C GLY A 255 -2.93 35.55 -2.20
N HIS A 256 -2.07 34.57 -1.94
CA HIS A 256 -0.97 34.15 -2.82
C HIS A 256 -0.71 32.64 -2.71
N SER A 257 0.24 32.13 -3.49
CA SER A 257 0.62 30.71 -3.41
C SER A 257 1.09 30.36 -2.00
N PRO A 258 0.63 29.23 -1.43
CA PRO A 258 1.06 28.79 -0.11
C PRO A 258 2.56 28.46 -0.11
N PRO A 259 3.27 28.71 1.01
CA PRO A 259 4.69 28.40 1.11
C PRO A 259 4.90 26.87 1.23
N PRO A 260 6.06 26.32 0.82
CA PRO A 260 6.27 24.88 0.74
C PRO A 260 6.23 24.19 2.12
N ASP A 261 6.51 24.89 3.20
CA ASP A 261 6.47 24.40 4.58
C ASP A 261 5.07 24.47 5.23
N SER A 262 4.06 24.96 4.52
CA SER A 262 2.66 24.95 4.98
C SER A 262 2.00 23.58 4.87
N LEU A 263 0.82 23.42 5.50
CA LEU A 263 -0.03 22.24 5.36
C LEU A 263 -0.34 21.95 3.88
N ALA A 264 -0.61 23.00 3.10
CA ALA A 264 -0.86 22.89 1.66
C ALA A 264 0.38 22.41 0.88
N GLY A 265 1.56 22.96 1.20
CA GLY A 265 2.81 22.55 0.56
C GLY A 265 3.17 21.09 0.87
N GLU A 266 2.89 20.64 2.09
CA GLU A 266 3.13 19.25 2.49
C GLU A 266 2.10 18.28 1.89
N ALA A 267 0.81 18.65 1.89
CA ALA A 267 -0.24 17.86 1.23
C ALA A 267 0.04 17.70 -0.28
N GLN A 268 0.54 18.74 -0.94
CA GLN A 268 0.92 18.66 -2.36
C GLN A 268 2.09 17.71 -2.59
N ARG A 269 3.15 17.77 -1.77
CA ARG A 269 4.26 16.79 -1.83
C ARG A 269 3.78 15.36 -1.58
N ALA A 270 2.88 15.17 -0.62
CA ALA A 270 2.31 13.86 -0.32
C ALA A 270 1.49 13.32 -1.50
N ALA A 271 0.70 14.18 -2.16
CA ALA A 271 -0.05 13.82 -3.36
C ALA A 271 0.84 13.53 -4.57
N GLU A 272 1.96 14.23 -4.74
CA GLU A 272 2.95 13.92 -5.79
C GLU A 272 3.57 12.52 -5.58
N ALA A 273 3.83 12.14 -4.33
CA ALA A 273 4.30 10.80 -3.98
C ALA A 273 3.20 9.73 -4.11
N TYR A 274 1.95 10.09 -3.79
CA TYR A 274 0.81 9.17 -3.73
C TYR A 274 -0.46 9.82 -4.35
N PRO A 275 -0.58 9.86 -5.69
CA PRO A 275 -1.67 10.60 -6.35
C PRO A 275 -3.07 10.06 -6.02
N GLN A 276 -3.18 8.76 -5.76
CA GLN A 276 -4.43 8.11 -5.35
C GLN A 276 -4.75 8.25 -3.85
N GLY A 277 -3.87 8.90 -3.08
CA GLY A 277 -3.88 8.87 -1.63
C GLY A 277 -3.29 7.57 -1.06
N GLY A 278 -3.00 7.57 0.24
CA GLY A 278 -2.56 6.37 0.96
C GLY A 278 -3.60 5.23 0.91
N SER A 279 -3.18 4.02 1.24
CA SER A 279 -3.99 2.78 1.21
C SER A 279 -5.18 2.75 2.19
N PHE A 280 -5.33 3.79 3.01
CA PHE A 280 -6.49 3.96 3.86
C PHE A 280 -7.65 4.54 3.03
N PRO A 281 -8.91 4.15 3.31
CA PRO A 281 -10.07 4.72 2.62
C PRO A 281 -9.98 6.23 2.74
N ALA A 282 -9.68 6.86 1.60
CA ALA A 282 -9.32 8.25 1.57
C ALA A 282 -10.47 9.06 2.17
N LEU A 283 -10.14 10.01 3.03
CA LEU A 283 -11.07 11.05 3.49
C LEU A 283 -11.52 11.99 2.35
N ASN A 284 -11.41 11.54 1.10
CA ASN A 284 -11.99 12.15 -0.10
C ASN A 284 -13.50 12.45 0.06
N GLY A 285 -14.17 11.79 1.01
CA GLY A 285 -15.59 12.04 1.33
C GLY A 285 -15.87 13.40 1.98
N ASP A 286 -14.88 14.07 2.57
CA ASP A 286 -15.10 15.30 3.34
C ASP A 286 -14.32 16.49 2.75
N ALA A 287 -14.46 16.68 1.43
CA ALA A 287 -13.78 17.73 0.67
C ALA A 287 -13.96 19.14 1.27
N LEU A 288 -15.14 19.43 1.83
CA LEU A 288 -15.43 20.69 2.52
C LEU A 288 -14.56 20.89 3.76
N ARG A 289 -14.32 19.81 4.52
CA ARG A 289 -13.49 19.86 5.72
C ARG A 289 -12.02 20.12 5.37
N LEU A 290 -11.52 19.49 4.31
CA LEU A 290 -10.14 19.71 3.83
C LEU A 290 -9.92 21.15 3.34
N GLU A 291 -10.89 21.69 2.62
CA GLU A 291 -10.85 23.08 2.16
C GLU A 291 -10.86 24.08 3.33
N GLU A 292 -11.70 23.85 4.35
CA GLU A 292 -11.74 24.65 5.56
C GLU A 292 -10.43 24.59 6.36
N LEU A 293 -9.82 23.40 6.45
CA LEU A 293 -8.50 23.23 7.06
C LEU A 293 -7.42 24.06 6.34
N GLY A 294 -7.45 24.07 5.01
CA GLY A 294 -6.58 24.94 4.22
C GLY A 294 -6.83 26.42 4.51
N ARG A 295 -8.10 26.84 4.61
CA ARG A 295 -8.46 28.23 4.95
C ARG A 295 -7.96 28.64 6.33
N VAL A 296 -8.08 27.76 7.33
CA VAL A 296 -7.58 27.99 8.70
C VAL A 296 -6.05 28.10 8.71
N ASP A 297 -5.32 27.23 7.99
CA ASP A 297 -3.86 27.29 7.90
C ASP A 297 -3.40 28.58 7.20
N GLY A 298 -4.03 28.93 6.07
CA GLY A 298 -3.75 30.17 5.34
C GLY A 298 -4.00 31.42 6.17
N ALA A 299 -5.06 31.44 6.99
CA ALA A 299 -5.33 32.55 7.92
C ALA A 299 -4.25 32.67 9.01
N LYS A 300 -3.76 31.54 9.55
CA LYS A 300 -2.64 31.52 10.52
C LYS A 300 -1.34 32.04 9.91
N LEU A 301 -1.02 31.63 8.68
CA LEU A 301 0.16 32.11 7.95
C LEU A 301 0.07 33.61 7.69
N LYS A 302 -1.08 34.09 7.21
CA LYS A 302 -1.32 35.52 7.00
C LYS A 302 -1.16 36.35 8.27
N ALA A 303 -1.60 35.82 9.42
CA ALA A 303 -1.42 36.48 10.72
C ALA A 303 0.06 36.53 11.14
N ARG A 304 0.85 35.49 10.86
CA ARG A 304 2.31 35.48 11.09
C ARG A 304 3.03 36.49 10.20
N ASP A 305 2.71 36.53 8.91
CA ASP A 305 3.30 37.49 7.97
C ASP A 305 2.98 38.94 8.34
N ALA A 306 1.76 39.18 8.85
CA ALA A 306 1.37 40.49 9.38
C ALA A 306 2.13 40.86 10.66
N ALA A 307 2.38 39.89 11.55
CA ALA A 307 3.14 40.09 12.77
C ALA A 307 4.63 40.36 12.50
N GLU A 308 5.23 39.69 11.51
CA GLU A 308 6.63 39.91 11.11
C GLU A 308 6.84 41.26 10.42
N LYS A 309 5.82 41.76 9.70
CA LYS A 309 5.86 43.09 9.07
C LYS A 309 5.65 44.25 10.03
N LEU A 310 5.25 44.02 11.28
CA LEU A 310 5.21 45.10 12.27
C LEU A 310 6.65 45.57 12.49
N PRO A 311 6.96 46.84 12.16
CA PRO A 311 8.32 47.32 12.24
C PRO A 311 8.79 47.18 13.68
N LEU A 312 9.94 46.53 13.87
CA LEU A 312 10.71 46.50 15.12
C LEU A 312 11.19 47.91 15.57
N SER A 313 10.52 48.97 15.15
CA SER A 313 10.88 50.37 15.33
C SER A 313 10.57 50.92 16.73
N GLY A 314 10.58 50.08 17.76
CA GLY A 314 10.12 50.47 19.11
C GLY A 314 11.04 50.14 20.28
N GLN A 315 12.22 49.54 20.07
CA GLN A 315 13.06 49.10 21.19
C GLN A 315 14.55 49.43 21.00
N ALA A 316 14.85 50.66 20.59
CA ALA A 316 16.23 51.17 20.51
C ALA A 316 16.63 52.16 21.63
N ASP A 317 15.70 52.69 22.45
CA ASP A 317 16.02 53.88 23.27
C ASP A 317 16.01 53.69 24.81
N SER A 318 16.17 52.48 25.36
CA SER A 318 16.24 52.34 26.84
C SER A 318 17.10 51.19 27.37
N VAL A 319 18.38 51.14 26.98
CA VAL A 319 19.38 50.29 27.67
C VAL A 319 20.56 51.09 28.25
N ASN A 320 20.56 52.43 28.14
CA ASN A 320 21.60 53.27 28.76
C ASN A 320 21.32 53.69 30.23
N GLY A 321 20.38 53.06 30.93
CA GLY A 321 19.89 53.55 32.23
C GLY A 321 20.08 52.67 33.47
N ILE A 322 20.50 51.40 33.35
CA ILE A 322 20.46 50.46 34.49
C ILE A 322 21.79 49.70 34.65
N PHE A 323 22.89 50.44 34.81
CA PHE A 323 24.18 49.92 35.30
C PHE A 323 24.58 50.60 36.62
N GLY A 324 23.60 50.85 37.50
CA GLY A 324 23.83 51.23 38.89
C GLY A 324 22.99 50.33 39.79
N ASP A 325 23.63 49.70 40.78
CA ASP A 325 23.03 48.98 41.91
C ASP A 325 22.50 47.56 41.70
N ILE A 326 23.41 46.63 41.40
CA ILE A 326 23.32 45.26 41.98
C ILE A 326 24.70 44.89 42.53
N ALA A 327 25.06 45.51 43.66
CA ALA A 327 26.00 44.92 44.58
C ALA A 327 25.29 43.83 45.40
N ALA A 328 25.97 42.71 45.59
CA ALA A 328 25.68 41.65 46.57
C ALA A 328 24.53 40.67 46.27
N VAL A 329 24.78 39.72 45.37
CA VAL A 329 24.33 38.34 45.59
C VAL A 329 25.54 37.41 45.54
N LYS A 330 25.98 36.96 46.72
CA LYS A 330 27.00 35.93 46.92
C LYS A 330 26.38 34.58 46.55
N LEU A 331 26.77 34.01 45.41
CA LEU A 331 26.77 32.55 45.24
C LEU A 331 28.16 32.04 45.60
N SER A 332 28.23 31.32 46.71
CA SER A 332 29.40 30.53 47.08
C SER A 332 29.35 29.20 46.36
N ASP A 333 30.50 28.84 45.81
CA ASP A 333 31.12 27.51 45.78
C ASP A 333 30.22 26.29 45.60
N VAL A 334 30.52 25.49 44.58
CA VAL A 334 30.93 24.09 44.77
C VAL A 334 31.41 23.45 43.42
N HIS A 335 32.62 22.88 43.50
CA HIS A 335 33.28 21.90 42.60
C HIS A 335 33.89 22.29 41.23
N LYS A 336 35.08 22.89 41.39
CA LYS A 336 36.40 22.59 40.81
C LYS A 336 36.65 21.12 40.35
N SER A 337 37.00 20.93 39.06
CA SER A 337 38.14 20.15 38.51
C SER A 337 37.96 19.95 36.98
N GLN A 338 38.65 20.68 36.09
CA GLN A 338 40.00 20.44 35.50
C GLN A 338 39.87 20.40 33.94
N PRO A 339 40.96 20.51 33.14
CA PRO A 339 41.08 21.66 32.24
C PRO A 339 41.36 21.34 30.76
N ALA A 340 41.29 22.40 29.96
CA ALA A 340 42.09 22.69 28.76
C ALA A 340 42.06 21.70 27.57
N GLY A 341 41.37 22.13 26.52
CA GLY A 341 41.51 21.62 25.16
C GLY A 341 40.90 22.60 24.16
N LEU A 342 41.59 23.71 23.91
CA LEU A 342 41.32 24.64 22.81
C LEU A 342 41.41 23.90 21.47
N LEU A 343 40.32 23.79 20.72
CA LEU A 343 40.39 23.54 19.28
C LEU A 343 39.37 24.42 18.53
N ASN A 344 39.92 25.23 17.64
CA ASN A 344 39.27 26.19 16.75
C ASN A 344 38.34 25.50 15.72
N PRO A 345 37.22 26.13 15.32
CA PRO A 345 36.40 25.67 14.20
C PRO A 345 36.75 26.40 12.89
N GLU A 346 37.98 26.27 12.41
CA GLU A 346 38.36 26.71 11.05
C GLU A 346 39.34 25.69 10.47
N ASN A 347 38.83 24.57 9.96
CA ASN A 347 39.50 23.68 9.00
C ASN A 347 38.60 22.48 8.65
N PHE A 348 37.56 22.71 7.85
CA PHE A 348 36.95 21.63 7.05
C PHE A 348 36.66 22.16 5.64
N SER A 349 37.74 22.50 4.97
CA SER A 349 37.78 22.73 3.54
C SER A 349 38.86 21.82 2.95
N VAL A 350 38.46 21.08 1.91
CA VAL A 350 39.26 20.21 1.03
C VAL A 350 39.73 18.86 1.63
N LYS A 351 39.16 17.77 1.11
CA LYS A 351 39.87 16.66 0.42
C LYS A 351 39.09 15.35 0.52
N HIS A 352 38.12 15.17 -0.38
CA HIS A 352 37.90 13.86 -1.02
C HIS A 352 37.43 14.10 -2.46
N GLY A 353 38.39 14.46 -3.31
CA GLY A 353 38.31 14.18 -4.72
C GLY A 353 38.63 12.70 -4.93
N ILE A 354 37.61 11.92 -5.27
CA ILE A 354 37.77 10.70 -6.06
C ILE A 354 36.76 10.85 -7.19
N GLY A 355 37.26 11.35 -8.32
CA GLY A 355 36.51 11.38 -9.56
C GLY A 355 36.32 9.96 -10.07
N SER A 356 35.07 9.50 -10.15
CA SER A 356 34.75 8.38 -11.03
C SER A 356 34.62 8.92 -12.45
N VAL A 357 35.70 8.80 -13.21
CA VAL A 357 35.68 8.91 -14.67
C VAL A 357 34.90 7.70 -15.19
N LEU A 358 33.58 7.83 -15.34
CA LEU A 358 32.80 6.90 -16.17
C LEU A 358 33.09 7.26 -17.62
N ARG A 359 34.17 6.65 -18.13
CA ARG A 359 34.51 6.65 -19.54
C ARG A 359 33.39 5.89 -20.26
N ALA A 360 32.69 6.58 -21.16
CA ALA A 360 31.69 5.99 -22.03
C ALA A 360 32.31 4.87 -22.87
N GLY A 361 32.12 3.62 -22.44
CA GLY A 361 32.39 2.44 -23.26
C GLY A 361 31.30 2.35 -24.32
N GLY A 362 31.67 2.61 -25.58
CA GLY A 362 30.76 2.44 -26.71
C GLY A 362 30.35 0.97 -26.86
N MET A 363 29.12 0.65 -26.46
CA MET A 363 28.48 -0.63 -26.78
C MET A 363 28.21 -0.69 -28.29
N ARG A 364 29.11 -1.33 -29.05
CA ARG A 364 28.78 -1.82 -30.38
C ARG A 364 28.04 -3.15 -30.23
N ARG A 365 26.72 -3.13 -30.47
CA ARG A 365 25.97 -4.34 -30.80
C ARG A 365 26.35 -4.75 -32.22
N MET A 366 26.99 -5.91 -32.38
CA MET A 366 26.89 -6.66 -33.63
C MET A 366 25.86 -7.75 -33.39
N GLU A 367 24.75 -7.68 -34.11
CA GLU A 367 23.75 -8.73 -34.15
C GLU A 367 24.29 -9.88 -35.00
N THR A 368 24.68 -10.96 -34.33
CA THR A 368 24.66 -12.29 -34.94
C THR A 368 24.19 -13.25 -33.87
N GLY A 369 23.17 -14.05 -34.23
CA GLY A 369 22.46 -14.92 -33.32
C GLY A 369 23.35 -15.96 -32.64
N ASP A 370 22.91 -16.30 -31.43
CA ASP A 370 23.42 -17.31 -30.51
C ASP A 370 24.72 -16.98 -29.76
N SER A 371 24.61 -17.12 -28.43
CA SER A 371 25.63 -16.98 -27.37
C SER A 371 26.14 -15.57 -26.99
N VAL A 372 25.96 -15.23 -25.70
CA VAL A 372 26.54 -14.06 -25.04
C VAL A 372 27.61 -14.57 -24.06
N GLU A 373 28.89 -14.41 -24.42
CA GLU A 373 30.00 -14.55 -23.46
C GLU A 373 30.29 -13.19 -22.82
N ILE A 374 30.29 -13.15 -21.50
CA ILE A 374 30.71 -11.98 -20.71
C ILE A 374 32.14 -12.24 -20.27
N ILE A 375 33.11 -11.64 -20.98
CA ILE A 375 34.51 -11.62 -20.56
C ILE A 375 34.70 -10.37 -19.70
N GLY A 376 34.88 -10.57 -18.40
CA GLY A 376 35.29 -9.53 -17.47
C GLY A 376 36.76 -9.72 -17.11
N ASP A 377 37.62 -8.77 -17.48
CA ASP A 377 39.01 -8.72 -17.02
C ASP A 377 39.04 -8.41 -15.52
N VAL A 378 39.61 -9.33 -14.75
CA VAL A 378 39.97 -9.11 -13.34
C VAL A 378 41.38 -8.54 -13.33
N ILE A 379 41.49 -7.23 -13.10
CA ILE A 379 42.77 -6.59 -12.80
C ILE A 379 42.95 -6.63 -11.27
N GLY A 380 44.01 -7.29 -10.82
CA GLY A 380 44.45 -7.34 -9.42
C GLY A 380 45.29 -6.15 -9.01
#